data_AF-A0A433C9D5-F1
#
_entry.id   AF-A0A433C9D5-F1
#
_cell.length_a   1.000
_cell.length_b   1.000
_cell.length_c   1.000
_cell.angle_alpha   90.00
_cell.angle_beta   90.00
_cell.angle_gamma   90.00
#
_symmetry.space_group_name_H-M   'P 1'
#
loop_
_entity.id
_entity.type
_entity.pdbx_description
1 polymer ?
#
loop_
_entity_poly.entity_id
_entity_poly.type
_entity_poly.pdbx_seq_one_letter_code
_entity_poly.pdbx_strand_id
1 'polypeptide(L)'
;MKKVLATLALSASSLAMAAGVYDGIYSNQNIANEYLSVHTSGSRMIVTEYTAATSNGTVYFSSPIGTVRPPAVPVWQLFSGTLVGSTVSLTGQYPFNACDVGLTVNFTTTGLTLSFTGAVNNTIGNSTGVSCSSLPSLVGTQSYLKIF
;
A
#
# COMPACT_ATOMS: atom_id res chain seq x y z
N MET A 1 21.76 -25.28 38.80
CA MET A 1 20.28 -25.18 38.67
C MET A 1 19.77 -23.78 38.28
N LYS A 2 20.41 -22.66 38.67
CA LYS A 2 19.98 -21.30 38.27
C LYS A 2 20.12 -20.95 36.78
N LYS A 3 20.88 -21.71 35.99
CA LYS A 3 21.11 -21.45 34.56
C LYS A 3 20.05 -22.04 33.61
N VAL A 4 19.15 -22.87 34.12
CA VAL A 4 18.11 -23.54 33.29
C VAL A 4 16.84 -22.69 33.17
N LEU A 5 16.56 -21.80 34.13
CA LEU A 5 15.40 -20.90 34.06
C LEU A 5 15.54 -19.77 33.03
N ALA A 6 16.76 -19.35 32.70
CA ALA A 6 16.98 -18.30 31.69
C ALA A 6 16.63 -18.77 30.27
N THR A 7 16.78 -20.07 29.98
CA THR A 7 16.46 -20.65 28.67
C THR A 7 14.96 -20.79 28.44
N LEU A 8 14.16 -20.99 29.50
CA LEU A 8 12.69 -21.05 29.42
C LEU A 8 12.05 -19.66 29.23
N ALA A 9 12.69 -18.60 29.74
CA ALA A 9 12.23 -17.22 29.56
C ALA A 9 12.48 -16.70 28.14
N LEU A 10 13.54 -17.18 27.47
CA LEU A 10 13.85 -16.80 26.08
C LEU A 10 12.96 -17.53 25.04
N SER A 11 12.32 -18.64 25.42
CA SER A 11 11.29 -19.30 24.60
C SER A 11 9.90 -18.67 24.72
N ALA A 12 9.69 -17.76 25.67
CA ALA A 12 8.40 -17.07 25.86
C ALA A 12 8.30 -15.73 25.10
N SER A 13 9.41 -15.23 24.55
CA SER A 13 9.44 -14.00 23.76
C SER A 13 9.13 -14.20 22.27
N SER A 14 8.77 -15.41 21.83
CA SER A 14 8.28 -15.67 20.47
C SER A 14 6.80 -15.32 20.32
N LEU A 15 6.35 -14.20 20.90
CA LEU A 15 5.21 -13.47 20.34
C LEU A 15 5.67 -12.79 19.04
N ALA A 16 6.21 -13.58 18.11
CA ALA A 16 5.96 -13.31 16.72
C ALA A 16 4.43 -13.37 16.63
N MET A 17 3.76 -12.22 16.69
CA MET A 17 2.43 -12.13 16.12
C MET A 17 2.60 -12.77 14.76
N ALA A 18 1.97 -13.93 14.55
CA ALA A 18 2.16 -14.68 13.32
C ALA A 18 1.68 -13.76 12.21
N ALA A 19 2.63 -13.03 11.62
CA ALA A 19 2.42 -12.22 10.45
C ALA A 19 1.77 -13.18 9.46
N GLY A 20 0.58 -12.82 8.97
CA GLY A 20 -0.12 -13.75 8.10
C GLY A 20 0.74 -14.07 6.89
N VAL A 21 0.42 -15.17 6.18
CA VAL A 21 1.27 -15.66 5.08
C VAL A 21 1.53 -14.62 3.98
N TYR A 22 0.68 -13.59 3.89
CA TYR A 22 0.76 -12.48 2.94
C TYR A 22 1.33 -11.18 3.55
N ASP A 23 1.64 -11.14 4.84
CA ASP A 23 2.22 -9.97 5.48
C ASP A 23 3.64 -9.74 4.96
N GLY A 24 3.98 -8.49 4.68
CA GLY A 24 5.31 -8.14 4.20
C GLY A 24 5.36 -6.86 3.40
N ILE A 25 6.49 -6.65 2.75
CA ILE A 25 6.72 -5.52 1.85
C ILE A 25 6.92 -6.07 0.45
N TYR A 26 6.24 -5.46 -0.52
CA TYR A 26 6.26 -5.86 -1.91
C TYR A 26 6.73 -4.69 -2.78
N SER A 27 7.66 -4.90 -3.72
CA SER A 27 8.16 -3.86 -4.63
C SER A 27 7.56 -3.99 -6.03
N ASN A 28 7.08 -2.88 -6.60
CA ASN A 28 6.57 -2.87 -7.97
C ASN A 28 7.71 -3.24 -8.95
N GLN A 29 7.42 -4.11 -9.91
CA GLN A 29 8.39 -4.58 -10.91
C GLN A 29 8.59 -3.61 -12.07
N ASN A 30 7.64 -2.69 -12.30
CA ASN A 30 7.61 -1.77 -13.44
C ASN A 30 7.83 -0.31 -13.02
N ILE A 31 7.53 0.04 -11.77
CA ILE A 31 7.61 1.40 -11.24
C ILE A 31 8.68 1.45 -10.16
N ALA A 32 9.73 2.26 -10.40
CA ALA A 32 10.81 2.44 -9.45
C ALA A 32 10.32 3.17 -8.19
N ASN A 33 10.79 2.72 -7.02
CA ASN A 33 10.46 3.29 -5.71
C ASN A 33 8.97 3.26 -5.36
N GLU A 34 8.23 2.28 -5.89
CA GLU A 34 6.85 2.00 -5.49
C GLU A 34 6.77 0.69 -4.72
N TYR A 35 6.11 0.73 -3.56
CA TYR A 35 6.04 -0.40 -2.63
C TYR A 35 4.64 -0.56 -2.06
N LEU A 36 4.26 -1.79 -1.74
CA LEU A 36 3.11 -2.10 -0.90
C LEU A 36 3.59 -2.66 0.43
N SER A 37 3.03 -2.17 1.52
CA SER A 37 3.07 -2.80 2.83
C SER A 37 1.75 -3.51 3.07
N VAL A 38 1.80 -4.83 3.31
CA VAL A 38 0.62 -5.69 3.49
C VAL A 38 0.59 -6.23 4.90
N HIS A 39 -0.58 -6.15 5.54
CA HIS A 39 -0.84 -6.67 6.87
C HIS A 39 -2.19 -7.37 6.94
N THR A 40 -2.24 -8.53 7.60
CA THR A 40 -3.43 -9.36 7.73
C THR A 40 -3.77 -9.66 9.18
N SER A 41 -5.06 -9.71 9.48
CA SER A 41 -5.60 -10.09 10.77
C SER A 41 -6.88 -10.91 10.55
N GLY A 42 -6.77 -12.23 10.66
CA GLY A 42 -7.82 -13.15 10.22
C GLY A 42 -8.07 -13.00 8.71
N SER A 43 -9.32 -12.76 8.31
CA SER A 43 -9.67 -12.48 6.91
C SER A 43 -9.54 -11.00 6.53
N ARG A 44 -9.22 -10.10 7.47
CA ARG A 44 -9.09 -8.68 7.18
C ARG A 44 -7.68 -8.38 6.71
N MET A 45 -7.57 -7.54 5.69
CA MET A 45 -6.29 -7.09 5.17
C MET A 45 -6.25 -5.56 5.10
N ILE A 46 -5.09 -5.00 5.41
CA ILE A 46 -4.73 -3.61 5.19
C ILE A 46 -3.54 -3.62 4.23
N VAL A 47 -3.61 -2.78 3.21
CA VAL A 47 -2.52 -2.56 2.26
C VAL A 47 -2.24 -1.07 2.22
N THR A 48 -0.98 -0.68 2.42
CA THR A 48 -0.54 0.69 2.24
C THR A 48 0.39 0.76 1.05
N GLU A 49 0.05 1.57 0.06
CA GLU A 49 0.92 1.88 -1.07
C GLU A 49 1.79 3.07 -0.74
N TYR A 50 3.08 2.96 -1.04
CA TYR A 50 4.02 4.05 -1.12
C TYR A 50 4.39 4.30 -2.57
N THR A 51 4.32 5.55 -3.00
CA THR A 51 4.88 5.97 -4.28
C THR A 51 5.40 7.41 -4.19
N ALA A 52 6.11 7.87 -5.21
CA ALA A 52 6.60 9.24 -5.30
C ALA A 52 5.92 9.94 -6.47
N ALA A 53 5.01 10.85 -6.17
CA ALA A 53 4.28 11.58 -7.20
C ALA A 53 5.10 12.76 -7.72
N THR A 54 5.30 12.81 -9.03
CA THR A 54 6.04 13.89 -9.68
C THR A 54 5.32 15.22 -9.51
N SER A 55 6.06 16.26 -9.10
CA SER A 55 5.59 17.63 -9.03
C SER A 55 5.97 18.39 -10.30
N ASN A 56 5.07 19.22 -10.81
CA ASN A 56 5.37 20.16 -11.90
C ASN A 56 6.05 21.45 -11.40
N GLY A 57 6.56 21.45 -10.16
CA GLY A 57 7.21 22.60 -9.53
C GLY A 57 6.26 23.60 -8.87
N THR A 58 4.94 23.39 -8.96
CA THR A 58 3.96 24.28 -8.31
C THR A 58 3.79 23.99 -6.82
N VAL A 59 3.97 22.73 -6.40
CA VAL A 59 3.95 22.33 -4.98
C VAL A 59 5.20 22.86 -4.28
N TYR A 60 5.00 23.60 -3.19
CA TYR A 60 6.07 24.04 -2.32
C TYR A 60 5.69 23.86 -0.85
N PHE A 61 6.69 23.53 -0.03
CA PHE A 61 6.55 23.44 1.41
C PHE A 61 7.28 24.64 2.01
N SER A 62 6.55 25.42 2.82
CA SER A 62 7.12 26.53 3.56
C SER A 62 7.35 26.11 5.01
N SER A 63 8.53 26.43 5.53
CA SER A 63 8.94 26.11 6.90
C SER A 63 9.83 27.24 7.43
N PRO A 64 10.16 27.26 8.73
CA PRO A 64 11.08 28.25 9.28
C PRO A 64 12.48 28.26 8.65
N ILE A 65 12.92 27.16 8.02
CA ILE A 65 14.21 27.07 7.32
C ILE A 65 14.13 27.50 5.85
N GLY A 66 12.96 27.91 5.37
CA GLY A 66 12.73 28.40 4.02
C GLY A 66 11.68 27.59 3.24
N THR A 67 11.67 27.82 1.93
CA THR A 67 10.71 27.23 1.00
C THR A 67 11.40 26.21 0.10
N VAL A 68 10.84 25.00 0.02
CA VAL A 68 11.35 23.90 -0.82
C VAL A 68 10.29 23.52 -1.86
N ARG A 69 10.70 23.35 -3.11
CA ARG A 69 9.89 22.83 -4.23
C ARG A 69 10.45 21.47 -4.65
N PRO A 70 10.03 20.37 -4.01
CA PRO A 70 10.59 19.08 -4.35
C PRO A 70 10.12 18.63 -5.74
N PRO A 71 10.98 17.97 -6.53
CA PRO A 71 10.61 17.46 -7.86
C PRO A 71 9.62 16.29 -7.78
N ALA A 72 9.55 15.61 -6.65
CA ALA A 72 8.56 14.58 -6.36
C ALA A 72 8.15 14.64 -4.88
N VAL A 73 6.90 14.28 -4.59
CA VAL A 73 6.34 14.23 -3.24
C VAL A 73 6.05 12.78 -2.88
N PRO A 74 6.65 12.25 -1.80
CA PRO A 74 6.29 10.93 -1.29
C PRO A 74 4.83 10.92 -0.83
N VAL A 75 4.09 9.90 -1.24
CA VAL A 75 2.68 9.75 -0.90
C VAL A 75 2.41 8.33 -0.41
N TRP A 76 1.46 8.26 0.52
CA TRP A 76 1.00 7.01 1.08
C TRP A 76 -0.51 6.90 0.89
N GLN A 77 -0.96 5.74 0.47
CA GLN A 77 -2.38 5.46 0.24
C GLN A 77 -2.79 4.22 0.99
N LEU A 78 -3.97 4.24 1.59
CA LEU A 78 -4.45 3.18 2.45
C LEU A 78 -5.64 2.47 1.81
N PHE A 79 -5.53 1.15 1.73
CA PHE A 79 -6.57 0.26 1.26
C PHE A 79 -6.88 -0.78 2.33
N SER A 80 -8.13 -1.21 2.39
CA SER A 80 -8.54 -2.28 3.28
C SER A 80 -9.62 -3.14 2.67
N GLY A 81 -9.72 -4.38 3.13
CA GLY A 81 -10.70 -5.31 2.62
C GLY A 81 -10.62 -6.70 3.21
N THR A 82 -11.17 -7.66 2.47
CA THR A 82 -11.36 -9.03 2.93
C THR A 82 -10.65 -10.02 2.02
N LEU A 83 -9.82 -10.85 2.62
CA LEU A 83 -9.07 -11.93 2.01
C LEU A 83 -9.92 -13.21 1.97
N VAL A 84 -10.01 -13.82 0.79
CA VAL A 84 -10.67 -15.11 0.55
C VAL A 84 -9.72 -15.98 -0.28
N GLY A 85 -9.14 -17.01 0.35
CA GLY A 85 -8.07 -17.80 -0.25
C GLY A 85 -6.83 -16.93 -0.48
N SER A 86 -6.36 -16.87 -1.72
CA SER A 86 -5.22 -16.04 -2.15
C SER A 86 -5.62 -14.71 -2.81
N THR A 87 -6.91 -14.36 -2.79
CA THR A 87 -7.43 -13.17 -3.44
C THR A 87 -8.06 -12.25 -2.38
N VAL A 88 -7.79 -10.96 -2.49
CA VAL A 88 -8.39 -9.93 -1.64
C VAL A 88 -9.06 -8.88 -2.52
N SER A 89 -10.27 -8.49 -2.13
CA SER A 89 -10.93 -7.31 -2.66
C SER A 89 -10.75 -6.16 -1.68
N LEU A 90 -10.11 -5.09 -2.14
CA LEU A 90 -9.80 -3.92 -1.33
C LEU A 90 -10.60 -2.71 -1.81
N THR A 91 -10.82 -1.78 -0.90
CA THR A 91 -11.34 -0.44 -1.17
C THR A 91 -10.46 0.59 -0.49
N GLY A 92 -10.41 1.80 -1.05
CA GLY A 92 -9.67 2.92 -0.48
C GLY A 92 -9.81 4.15 -1.36
N GLN A 93 -8.89 5.09 -1.22
CA GLN A 93 -8.89 6.32 -2.00
C GLN A 93 -7.56 6.51 -2.74
N TYR A 94 -7.63 6.82 -4.04
CA TYR A 94 -6.48 6.96 -4.94
C TYR A 94 -6.77 7.90 -6.11
N PRO A 95 -5.80 8.65 -6.66
CA PRO A 95 -4.59 9.12 -6.01
C PRO A 95 -4.92 10.35 -5.16
N PHE A 96 -4.13 10.64 -4.14
CA PHE A 96 -4.30 11.84 -3.28
C PHE A 96 -5.73 12.01 -2.72
N ASN A 97 -6.39 10.90 -2.41
CA ASN A 97 -7.77 10.88 -1.94
C ASN A 97 -8.79 11.51 -2.91
N ALA A 98 -8.52 11.58 -4.21
CA ALA A 98 -9.43 12.19 -5.20
C ALA A 98 -10.49 11.21 -5.73
N CYS A 99 -10.19 9.91 -5.79
CA CYS A 99 -11.13 8.89 -6.23
C CYS A 99 -11.36 7.87 -5.13
N ASP A 100 -12.60 7.41 -4.99
CA ASP A 100 -12.89 6.17 -4.26
C ASP A 100 -12.68 5.01 -5.23
N VAL A 101 -11.86 4.03 -4.84
CA VAL A 101 -11.40 2.96 -5.73
C VAL A 101 -11.66 1.59 -5.15
N GLY A 102 -11.95 0.65 -6.05
CA GLY A 102 -11.94 -0.78 -5.79
C GLY A 102 -10.71 -1.43 -6.44
N LEU A 103 -10.09 -2.36 -5.73
CA LEU A 103 -8.93 -3.11 -6.18
C LEU A 103 -9.16 -4.61 -5.95
N THR A 104 -8.60 -5.42 -6.84
CA THR A 104 -8.40 -6.85 -6.60
C THR A 104 -6.90 -7.11 -6.53
N VAL A 105 -6.46 -7.80 -5.48
CA VAL A 105 -5.10 -8.28 -5.35
C VAL A 105 -5.10 -9.81 -5.32
N ASN A 106 -4.24 -10.42 -6.12
CA ASN A 106 -4.04 -11.87 -6.16
C ASN A 106 -2.61 -12.18 -5.72
N PHE A 107 -2.47 -12.89 -4.61
CA PHE A 107 -1.18 -13.31 -4.10
C PHE A 107 -0.67 -14.56 -4.82
N THR A 108 0.63 -14.60 -5.06
CA THR A 108 1.35 -15.76 -5.59
C THR A 108 2.37 -16.24 -4.55
N THR A 109 3.14 -17.27 -4.91
CA THR A 109 4.22 -17.77 -4.05
C THR A 109 5.36 -16.77 -3.85
N THR A 110 5.57 -15.85 -4.80
CA THR A 110 6.71 -14.91 -4.80
C THR A 110 6.28 -13.46 -4.65
N GLY A 111 5.00 -13.14 -4.78
CA GLY A 111 4.56 -11.76 -4.90
C GLY A 111 3.04 -11.62 -4.97
N LEU A 112 2.59 -10.63 -5.73
CA LEU A 112 1.18 -10.39 -6.00
C LEU A 112 0.97 -9.66 -7.32
N THR A 113 -0.26 -9.73 -7.84
CA THR A 113 -0.76 -8.81 -8.87
C THR A 113 -1.88 -7.96 -8.30
N LEU A 114 -1.96 -6.71 -8.75
CA LEU A 114 -2.96 -5.72 -8.33
C LEU A 114 -3.63 -5.13 -9.57
N SER A 115 -4.97 -5.08 -9.57
CA SER A 115 -5.75 -4.48 -10.63
C SER A 115 -6.87 -3.63 -10.06
N PHE A 116 -7.11 -2.46 -10.65
CA PHE A 116 -8.29 -1.65 -10.32
C PHE A 116 -9.54 -2.30 -10.89
N THR A 117 -10.56 -2.48 -10.05
CA THR A 117 -11.88 -3.00 -10.47
C THR A 117 -12.85 -1.87 -10.80
N GLY A 118 -12.64 -0.69 -10.24
CA GLY A 118 -13.43 0.50 -10.51
C GLY A 118 -12.87 1.71 -9.77
N ALA A 119 -13.18 2.90 -10.27
CA ALA A 119 -12.78 4.16 -9.67
C ALA A 119 -13.83 5.23 -9.97
N VAL A 120 -14.26 5.96 -8.94
CA VAL A 120 -15.25 7.03 -9.05
C VAL A 120 -14.74 8.28 -8.34
N ASN A 121 -15.10 9.44 -8.84
CA ASN A 121 -14.76 10.70 -8.20
C ASN A 121 -15.46 10.81 -6.84
N ASN A 122 -14.73 11.25 -5.82
CA ASN A 122 -15.32 11.75 -4.60
C ASN A 122 -15.41 13.30 -4.63
N THR A 123 -15.73 13.92 -3.49
CA THR A 123 -15.84 15.39 -3.38
C THR A 123 -14.58 16.11 -3.83
N ILE A 124 -13.40 15.60 -3.47
CA ILE A 124 -12.11 16.20 -3.87
C ILE A 124 -11.95 16.06 -5.39
N GLY A 125 -12.08 14.84 -5.93
CA GLY A 125 -11.93 14.59 -7.37
C GLY A 125 -12.88 15.43 -8.24
N ASN A 126 -14.12 15.61 -7.79
CA ASN A 126 -15.09 16.48 -8.46
C ASN A 126 -14.66 17.95 -8.43
N SER A 127 -14.17 18.45 -7.30
CA SER A 127 -13.72 19.83 -7.16
C SER A 127 -12.46 20.15 -7.97
N THR A 128 -11.60 19.16 -8.19
CA THR A 128 -10.32 19.31 -8.91
C THR A 128 -10.40 18.90 -10.38
N GLY A 129 -11.55 18.43 -10.86
CA GLY A 129 -11.75 18.00 -12.26
C GLY A 129 -10.96 16.75 -12.65
N VAL A 130 -10.63 15.89 -11.69
CA VAL A 130 -9.94 14.61 -11.95
C VAL A 130 -10.90 13.66 -12.68
N SER A 131 -10.40 12.86 -13.63
CA SER A 131 -11.19 11.82 -14.29
C SER A 131 -10.87 10.45 -13.69
N CYS A 132 -11.57 10.05 -12.63
CA CYS A 132 -11.29 8.78 -11.95
C CYS A 132 -11.65 7.55 -12.80
N SER A 133 -12.61 7.68 -13.72
CA SER A 133 -13.05 6.58 -14.58
C SER A 133 -11.98 6.09 -15.57
N SER A 134 -10.99 6.93 -15.91
CA SER A 134 -9.87 6.52 -16.77
C SER A 134 -8.74 5.82 -15.99
N LEU A 135 -8.82 5.78 -14.66
CA LEU A 135 -7.74 5.26 -13.84
C LEU A 135 -7.46 3.77 -14.07
N PRO A 136 -8.46 2.86 -14.13
CA PRO A 136 -8.20 1.44 -14.35
C PRO A 136 -7.52 1.15 -15.69
N SER A 137 -7.86 1.89 -16.75
CA SER A 137 -7.28 1.68 -18.08
C SER A 137 -5.86 2.26 -18.20
N LEU A 138 -5.55 3.35 -17.48
CA LEU A 138 -4.24 3.97 -17.48
C LEU A 138 -3.21 3.17 -16.66
N VAL A 139 -3.63 2.67 -15.49
CA VAL A 139 -2.74 1.93 -14.60
C VAL A 139 -2.60 0.47 -15.05
N GLY A 140 -3.69 -0.15 -15.51
CA GLY A 140 -3.71 -1.57 -15.85
C GLY A 140 -3.40 -2.46 -14.64
N THR A 141 -2.88 -3.66 -14.91
CA THR A 141 -2.45 -4.61 -13.87
C THR A 141 -1.00 -4.36 -13.50
N GLN A 142 -0.75 -4.22 -12.20
CA GLN A 142 0.57 -4.05 -11.62
C GLN A 142 1.05 -5.35 -11.00
N SER A 143 2.35 -5.62 -11.08
CA SER A 143 2.98 -6.81 -10.52
C SER A 143 4.01 -6.41 -9.47
N TYR A 144 3.98 -7.09 -8.33
CA TYR A 144 4.89 -6.82 -7.23
C TYR A 144 5.58 -8.11 -6.76
N LEU A 145 6.83 -7.98 -6.35
CA LEU A 145 7.63 -9.06 -5.75
C LEU A 145 7.75 -8.83 -4.25
N LYS A 146 7.59 -9.88 -3.44
CA LYS A 146 7.82 -9.80 -2.00
C LYS A 146 9.32 -9.64 -1.72
N ILE A 147 9.68 -8.66 -0.90
CA ILE A 147 11.06 -8.35 -0.54
C ILE A 147 11.33 -8.48 0.97
N PHE A 148 10.28 -8.48 1.79
CA PHE A 148 10.32 -8.77 3.23
C PHE A 148 9.07 -9.54 3.63
#